data_AF-A0A9C9GK66-F1
#
_entry.id   AF-A0A9C9GK66-F1
#
_cell.length_a   1.000
_cell.length_b   1.000
_cell.length_c   1.000
_cell.angle_alpha   90.00
_cell.angle_beta   90.00
_cell.angle_gamma   90.00
#
_symmetry.space_group_name_H-M   'P 1'
#
loop_
_entity.id
_entity.type
_entity.pdbx_description
1 polymer ?
#
loop_
_entity_poly.entity_id
_entity_poly.type
_entity_poly.pdbx_seq_one_letter_code
_entity_poly.pdbx_strand_id
1 'polypeptide(L)'
;HMSVSKPASVIYYLTPPGNEMLSEQAASRGIDFFPQWKNDGNIYIGFTMKKKEEYLNIYLQLKNDSTHSIEKMINPVCGTYYSETGWREISRDSIVYDSTARMMHTGIITLKIPADIFPHPVMEPVNSYWITLSGSQNLSHYSTIKSLGFDAISLRSLSDDTKLSKNGGLLKNGGISNSWKALKDINEINSYEQSQPAFSSQDGETVQQTRVRFHERLRHKNRAINVWDYERLVLEEFPQLYLVKCFPATSSRQLRPAPGQVLIVVVPEVPDGEEMYNTGHLVNTVVLQQIRDYLKPLMASGVKFEVRNPVYEDIQLRCGVKFTKSHNPGQLLKRLNRDISECLSPWSKTGYGVKFGWKIQAKDLESSLLDLDYVEDIIGLSLIDVFKVQDKPKKYTLTDSANNQLVKYPASDESRLPHQSGEYQTNKYRANKYQGDALVSALPWSLIMPVKQHHIEIINEETVNNRKPVPVGINSLRIGGTFIIQGTESIPERTKRDAISQ
;
A
#
# COMPACT_ATOMS: atom_id res chain seq x y z
N HIS A 1 -5.17 -43.40 58.30
CA HIS A 1 -4.79 -43.27 56.88
C HIS A 1 -5.23 -41.92 56.35
N MET A 2 -4.38 -40.89 56.48
CA MET A 2 -4.53 -39.62 55.76
C MET A 2 -3.64 -39.72 54.52
N SER A 3 -4.25 -39.84 53.34
CA SER A 3 -3.54 -39.76 52.07
C SER A 3 -3.11 -38.31 51.85
N VAL A 4 -1.83 -38.02 52.08
CA VAL A 4 -1.21 -36.77 51.69
C VAL A 4 -1.21 -36.71 50.15
N SER A 5 -2.07 -35.87 49.58
CA SER A 5 -2.08 -35.57 48.16
C SER A 5 -0.74 -34.95 47.79
N LYS A 6 0.01 -35.59 46.87
CA LYS A 6 1.23 -35.01 46.30
C LYS A 6 0.92 -33.61 45.74
N PRO A 7 1.80 -32.61 45.91
CA PRO A 7 1.61 -31.32 45.29
C PRO A 7 1.64 -31.50 43.76
N ALA A 8 0.54 -31.14 43.10
CA ALA A 8 0.49 -31.09 41.64
C ALA A 8 1.56 -30.08 41.17
N SER A 9 2.51 -30.55 40.37
CA SER A 9 3.55 -29.68 39.81
C SER A 9 2.91 -28.83 38.73
N VAL A 10 2.82 -27.52 38.96
CA VAL A 10 2.23 -26.57 38.00
C VAL A 10 3.33 -26.02 37.09
N ILE A 11 3.11 -26.06 35.78
CA ILE A 11 4.04 -25.54 34.77
C ILE A 11 3.42 -24.28 34.16
N TYR A 12 4.24 -23.25 34.02
CA TYR A 12 3.85 -21.97 33.43
C TYR A 12 4.70 -21.69 32.19
N TYR A 13 4.08 -21.13 31.15
CA TYR A 13 4.81 -20.46 30.08
C TYR A 13 4.99 -18.99 30.43
N LEU A 14 6.22 -18.49 30.31
CA LEU A 14 6.49 -17.06 30.31
C LEU A 14 6.17 -16.55 28.91
N THR A 15 5.07 -15.80 28.77
CA THR A 15 4.67 -15.18 27.50
C THR A 15 4.78 -13.65 27.59
N PRO A 16 4.93 -12.92 26.48
CA PRO A 16 5.03 -11.46 26.50
C PRO A 16 3.90 -10.75 27.30
N PRO A 17 2.62 -11.16 27.22
CA PRO A 17 1.56 -10.51 28.01
C PRO A 17 1.40 -11.04 29.45
N GLY A 18 2.09 -12.12 29.85
CA GLY A 18 2.01 -12.67 31.21
C GLY A 18 2.37 -14.15 31.30
N ASN A 19 2.30 -14.70 32.51
CA ASN A 19 2.61 -16.11 32.74
C ASN A 19 1.35 -16.96 32.55
N GLU A 20 1.30 -17.78 31.50
CA GLU A 20 0.15 -18.66 31.25
C GLU A 20 0.32 -20.00 31.97
N MET A 21 -0.67 -20.39 32.77
CA MET A 21 -0.71 -21.69 33.42
C MET A 21 -1.19 -22.76 32.44
N LEU A 22 -0.45 -23.86 32.30
CA LEU A 22 -0.89 -25.00 31.50
C LEU A 22 -1.90 -25.84 32.27
N SER A 23 -3.04 -26.13 31.64
CA SER A 23 -4.04 -27.05 32.22
C SER A 23 -3.48 -28.47 32.35
N GLU A 24 -3.91 -29.22 33.37
CA GLU A 24 -3.47 -30.60 33.61
C GLU A 24 -3.73 -31.54 32.41
N GLN A 25 -4.74 -31.24 31.58
CA GLN A 25 -5.03 -31.99 30.36
C GLN A 25 -3.93 -31.84 29.30
N ALA A 26 -3.30 -30.67 29.19
CA ALA A 26 -2.16 -30.45 28.29
C ALA A 26 -0.91 -31.21 28.77
N ALA A 27 -0.69 -31.31 30.07
CA ALA A 27 0.41 -32.07 30.66
C ALA A 27 0.38 -33.57 30.32
N SER A 28 -0.82 -34.13 30.12
CA SER A 28 -1.00 -35.55 29.80
C SER A 28 -0.63 -35.94 28.36
N ARG A 29 -0.53 -34.98 27.43
CA ARG A 29 -0.27 -35.22 25.99
C ARG A 29 1.17 -34.91 25.55
N GLY A 30 2.03 -34.51 26.48
CA GLY A 30 3.34 -33.92 26.18
C GLY A 30 3.22 -32.41 26.02
N ILE A 31 4.11 -31.68 26.68
CA ILE A 31 4.15 -30.21 26.68
C ILE A 31 5.33 -29.78 25.81
N ASP A 32 5.10 -28.85 24.89
CA ASP A 32 6.19 -28.24 24.12
C ASP A 32 7.08 -27.40 25.05
N PHE A 33 8.39 -27.38 24.84
CA PHE A 33 9.27 -26.62 25.74
C PHE A 33 9.02 -25.10 25.67
N PHE A 34 8.58 -24.60 24.52
CA PHE A 34 8.25 -23.19 24.29
C PHE A 34 6.77 -23.03 23.94
N PRO A 35 6.14 -21.89 24.32
CA PRO A 35 4.79 -21.57 23.88
C PRO A 35 4.72 -21.54 22.35
N GLN A 36 3.69 -22.18 21.79
CA GLN A 36 3.47 -22.25 20.35
C GLN A 36 2.47 -21.18 19.90
N TRP A 37 2.95 -20.17 19.18
CA TRP A 37 2.08 -19.22 18.50
C TRP A 37 1.72 -19.75 17.11
N LYS A 38 0.47 -20.17 16.93
CA LYS A 38 -0.02 -20.76 15.67
C LYS A 38 -0.08 -19.76 14.51
N ASN A 39 -0.17 -18.48 14.82
CA ASN A 39 -0.37 -17.40 13.86
C ASN A 39 0.81 -16.43 13.89
N ASP A 40 1.23 -15.96 12.71
CA ASP A 40 2.36 -15.05 12.54
C ASP A 40 2.08 -13.65 13.13
N GLY A 41 0.83 -13.18 13.06
CA GLY A 41 0.40 -11.88 13.57
C GLY A 41 -0.70 -12.04 14.62
N ASN A 42 -0.51 -11.43 15.79
CA ASN A 42 -1.45 -11.49 16.91
C ASN A 42 -1.56 -10.12 17.57
N ILE A 43 -2.79 -9.68 17.82
CA ILE A 43 -3.11 -8.46 18.58
C ILE A 43 -3.90 -8.90 19.80
N TYR A 44 -3.43 -8.49 20.98
CA TYR A 44 -4.10 -8.75 22.26
C TYR A 44 -4.80 -7.47 22.71
N ILE A 45 -6.11 -7.56 22.95
CA ILE A 45 -6.98 -6.44 23.30
C ILE A 45 -7.54 -6.73 24.69
N GLY A 46 -6.99 -6.04 25.69
CA GLY A 46 -7.46 -6.08 27.07
C GLY A 46 -8.47 -4.96 27.34
N PHE A 47 -9.58 -5.29 27.98
CA PHE A 47 -10.61 -4.31 28.36
C PHE A 47 -11.27 -4.67 29.69
N THR A 48 -11.89 -3.68 30.34
CA THR A 48 -12.62 -3.86 31.60
C THR A 48 -14.10 -3.58 31.38
N MET A 49 -14.95 -4.32 32.09
CA MET A 49 -16.41 -4.14 32.02
C MET A 49 -16.91 -3.77 33.42
N LYS A 50 -17.64 -2.65 33.54
CA LYS A 50 -18.25 -2.23 34.81
C LYS A 50 -19.54 -2.99 35.13
N LYS A 51 -20.26 -3.43 34.09
CA LYS A 51 -21.50 -4.21 34.14
C LYS A 51 -21.44 -5.30 33.07
N LYS A 52 -22.36 -6.27 33.14
CA LYS A 52 -22.48 -7.30 32.10
C LYS A 52 -23.08 -6.69 30.84
N GLU A 53 -22.22 -6.23 29.94
CA GLU A 53 -22.59 -5.72 28.62
C GLU A 53 -22.91 -6.89 27.67
N GLU A 54 -23.88 -6.71 26.78
CA GLU A 54 -24.21 -7.71 25.75
C GLU A 54 -23.33 -7.55 24.50
N TYR A 55 -22.95 -6.31 24.19
CA TYR A 55 -22.22 -5.96 22.98
C TYR A 55 -21.00 -5.09 23.29
N LEU A 56 -19.94 -5.27 22.52
CA LEU A 56 -18.72 -4.49 22.57
C LEU A 56 -18.46 -3.86 21.21
N ASN A 57 -18.35 -2.53 21.16
CA ASN A 57 -17.95 -1.80 19.96
C ASN A 57 -16.45 -1.49 20.03
N ILE A 58 -15.70 -1.98 19.05
CA ILE A 58 -14.26 -1.74 18.91
C ILE A 58 -14.04 -0.90 17.66
N TYR A 59 -13.51 0.30 17.84
CA TYR A 59 -13.07 1.15 16.74
C TYR A 59 -11.60 0.90 16.44
N LEU A 60 -11.30 0.62 15.18
CA LEU A 60 -9.96 0.42 14.66
C LEU A 60 -9.64 1.54 13.68
N GLN A 61 -8.73 2.43 14.05
CA GLN A 61 -8.16 3.40 13.12
C GLN A 61 -7.01 2.76 12.37
N LEU A 62 -7.18 2.55 11.06
CA LEU A 62 -6.20 1.88 10.22
C LEU A 62 -5.60 2.86 9.19
N LYS A 63 -4.37 2.59 8.74
CA LYS A 63 -3.78 3.24 7.58
C LYS A 63 -4.44 2.74 6.30
N ASN A 64 -4.36 3.55 5.25
CA ASN A 64 -4.88 3.19 3.94
C ASN A 64 -3.81 2.49 3.09
N ASP A 65 -3.11 1.51 3.66
CA ASP A 65 -1.91 0.87 3.10
C ASP A 65 -2.10 -0.59 2.65
N SER A 66 -3.29 -1.17 2.83
CA SER A 66 -3.66 -2.46 2.24
C SER A 66 -3.88 -2.34 0.74
N THR A 67 -2.80 -2.48 -0.03
CA THR A 67 -2.75 -2.12 -1.47
C THR A 67 -2.55 -3.32 -2.40
N HIS A 68 -2.56 -4.53 -1.83
CA HIS A 68 -2.32 -5.78 -2.53
C HIS A 68 -3.52 -6.22 -3.38
N SER A 69 -3.28 -7.09 -4.36
CA SER A 69 -4.33 -7.58 -5.25
C SER A 69 -5.31 -8.50 -4.52
N ILE A 70 -6.61 -8.25 -4.71
CA ILE A 70 -7.76 -8.99 -4.16
C ILE A 70 -7.63 -10.51 -4.28
N GLU A 71 -7.09 -11.01 -5.40
CA GLU A 71 -7.02 -12.45 -5.73
C GLU A 71 -6.07 -13.26 -4.84
N LYS A 72 -5.24 -12.61 -4.00
CA LYS A 72 -4.19 -13.26 -3.20
C LYS A 72 -4.51 -13.39 -1.70
N MET A 73 -5.70 -12.99 -1.24
CA MET A 73 -6.05 -13.15 0.18
C MET A 73 -6.62 -14.53 0.45
N ILE A 74 -5.85 -15.34 1.18
CA ILE A 74 -6.16 -16.76 1.42
C ILE A 74 -6.58 -17.01 2.88
N ASN A 75 -6.18 -16.17 3.85
CA ASN A 75 -6.43 -16.43 5.27
C ASN A 75 -7.13 -15.24 5.94
N PRO A 76 -8.39 -15.35 6.40
CA PRO A 76 -9.07 -14.30 7.13
C PRO A 76 -8.50 -14.14 8.56
N VAL A 77 -8.67 -12.95 9.14
CA VAL A 77 -8.41 -12.72 10.57
C VAL A 77 -9.40 -13.54 11.40
N CYS A 78 -8.87 -14.25 12.40
CA CYS A 78 -9.65 -15.03 13.35
C CYS A 78 -9.61 -14.35 14.72
N GLY A 79 -10.77 -14.27 15.38
CA GLY A 79 -10.89 -13.75 16.73
C GLY A 79 -10.89 -14.87 17.77
N THR A 80 -10.22 -14.70 18.90
CA THR A 80 -10.39 -15.58 20.08
C THR A 80 -10.61 -14.76 21.33
N TYR A 81 -11.22 -15.34 22.37
CA TYR A 81 -11.44 -14.72 23.66
C TYR A 81 -11.03 -15.65 24.79
N TYR A 82 -10.78 -15.11 25.97
CA TYR A 82 -10.45 -15.92 27.13
C TYR A 82 -11.71 -16.34 27.91
N SER A 83 -11.84 -17.64 28.16
CA SER A 83 -12.87 -18.26 29.02
C SER A 83 -12.21 -18.86 30.27
N GLU A 84 -13.01 -19.28 31.25
CA GLU A 84 -12.51 -20.01 32.44
C GLU A 84 -11.71 -21.27 32.08
N THR A 85 -12.03 -21.89 30.93
CA THR A 85 -11.33 -23.08 30.42
C THR A 85 -10.15 -22.77 29.49
N GLY A 86 -9.81 -21.49 29.30
CA GLY A 86 -8.76 -21.02 28.39
C GLY A 86 -9.29 -20.31 27.14
N TRP A 87 -8.39 -20.08 26.17
CA TRP A 87 -8.68 -19.40 24.92
C TRP A 87 -9.66 -20.17 24.03
N ARG A 88 -10.73 -19.51 23.58
CA ARG A 88 -11.78 -20.05 22.70
C ARG A 88 -11.98 -19.16 21.47
N GLU A 89 -12.34 -19.78 20.34
CA GLU A 89 -12.60 -19.04 19.10
C GLU A 89 -13.91 -18.25 19.19
N ILE A 90 -13.90 -17.01 18.68
CA ILE A 90 -15.11 -16.20 18.52
C ILE A 90 -15.87 -16.73 17.31
N SER A 91 -17.09 -17.23 17.53
CA SER A 91 -17.97 -17.65 16.44
C SER A 91 -18.25 -16.48 15.49
N ARG A 92 -18.40 -16.77 14.19
CA ARG A 92 -18.82 -15.77 13.21
C ARG A 92 -20.17 -15.14 13.55
N ASP A 93 -21.05 -15.89 14.21
CA ASP A 93 -22.36 -15.41 14.65
C ASP A 93 -22.26 -14.38 15.79
N SER A 94 -21.14 -14.35 16.52
CA SER A 94 -20.87 -13.34 17.53
C SER A 94 -20.42 -12.01 16.92
N ILE A 95 -20.00 -11.99 15.65
CA ILE A 95 -19.63 -10.75 14.95
C ILE A 95 -20.90 -10.16 14.34
N VAL A 96 -21.52 -9.23 15.07
CA VAL A 96 -22.81 -8.63 14.69
C VAL A 96 -22.63 -7.67 13.52
N TYR A 97 -21.53 -6.91 13.53
CA TYR A 97 -21.23 -5.90 12.52
C TYR A 97 -19.72 -5.74 12.38
N ASP A 98 -19.23 -5.68 11.14
CA ASP A 98 -17.83 -5.37 10.83
C ASP A 98 -17.78 -4.40 9.65
N SER A 99 -17.46 -3.14 9.93
CA SER A 99 -17.25 -2.12 8.89
C SER A 99 -15.79 -1.96 8.50
N THR A 100 -14.86 -2.77 9.01
CA THR A 100 -13.41 -2.68 8.71
C THR A 100 -13.02 -3.47 7.47
N ALA A 101 -13.98 -4.19 6.86
CA ALA A 101 -13.75 -5.13 5.79
C ALA A 101 -12.61 -6.10 6.15
N ARG A 102 -12.69 -6.74 7.33
CA ARG A 102 -11.66 -7.65 7.85
C ARG A 102 -10.29 -6.96 8.03
N MET A 103 -10.28 -5.80 8.69
CA MET A 103 -9.08 -5.01 8.99
C MET A 103 -8.34 -4.44 7.77
N MET A 104 -9.04 -4.22 6.66
CA MET A 104 -8.46 -3.57 5.48
C MET A 104 -8.65 -2.05 5.47
N HIS A 105 -9.57 -1.51 6.25
CA HIS A 105 -9.73 -0.06 6.40
C HIS A 105 -10.33 0.29 7.76
N THR A 106 -10.21 1.57 8.13
CA THR A 106 -10.76 2.11 9.37
C THR A 106 -12.24 1.79 9.50
N GLY A 107 -12.66 1.35 10.68
CA GLY A 107 -14.05 1.00 10.92
C GLY A 107 -14.32 0.57 12.35
N ILE A 108 -15.56 0.14 12.58
CA ILE A 108 -16.05 -0.36 13.86
C ILE A 108 -16.42 -1.84 13.69
N ILE A 109 -16.04 -2.64 14.68
CA ILE A 109 -16.45 -4.02 14.85
C ILE A 109 -17.35 -4.08 16.08
N THR A 110 -18.56 -4.60 15.93
CA THR A 110 -19.49 -4.88 17.03
C THR A 110 -19.52 -6.38 17.30
N LEU A 111 -19.09 -6.75 18.50
CA LEU A 111 -19.04 -8.13 18.96
C LEU A 111 -20.11 -8.37 20.01
N LYS A 112 -20.88 -9.45 19.88
CA LYS A 112 -21.67 -9.98 20.98
C LYS A 112 -20.73 -10.69 21.94
N ILE A 113 -20.73 -10.25 23.20
CA ILE A 113 -19.84 -10.79 24.23
C ILE A 113 -20.28 -12.23 24.57
N PRO A 114 -19.38 -13.22 24.46
CA PRO A 114 -19.69 -14.59 24.87
C PRO A 114 -20.07 -14.65 26.36
N ALA A 115 -21.09 -15.45 26.69
CA ALA A 115 -21.62 -15.52 28.05
C ALA A 115 -20.62 -16.13 29.06
N ASP A 116 -19.64 -16.88 28.57
CA ASP A 116 -18.58 -17.56 29.31
C ASP A 116 -17.24 -16.82 29.26
N ILE A 117 -17.21 -15.56 28.81
CA ILE A 117 -16.00 -14.73 28.87
C ILE A 117 -15.56 -14.57 30.35
N PHE A 118 -14.26 -14.69 30.59
CA PHE A 118 -13.70 -14.66 31.94
C PHE A 118 -12.50 -13.71 32.00
N PRO A 119 -12.28 -12.96 33.09
CA PRO A 119 -11.10 -12.13 33.24
C PRO A 119 -9.84 -13.01 33.31
N HIS A 120 -8.79 -12.64 32.58
CA HIS A 120 -7.56 -13.45 32.57
C HIS A 120 -6.86 -13.34 33.93
N PRO A 121 -6.51 -14.47 34.59
CA PRO A 121 -5.99 -14.45 35.96
C PRO A 121 -4.59 -13.84 36.10
N VAL A 122 -3.78 -13.87 35.03
CA VAL A 122 -2.34 -13.54 35.10
C VAL A 122 -1.88 -12.47 34.09
N MET A 123 -2.69 -12.11 33.10
CA MET A 123 -2.26 -11.13 32.08
C MET A 123 -2.44 -9.72 32.64
N GLU A 124 -1.46 -8.86 32.39
CA GLU A 124 -1.51 -7.46 32.82
C GLU A 124 -2.16 -6.56 31.75
N PRO A 125 -3.11 -5.68 32.10
CA PRO A 125 -3.57 -5.36 33.46
C PRO A 125 -4.49 -6.42 34.08
N VAL A 126 -4.28 -6.75 35.36
CA VAL A 126 -5.07 -7.72 36.13
C VAL A 126 -6.57 -7.42 36.09
N ASN A 127 -7.41 -8.47 36.14
CA ASN A 127 -8.87 -8.37 36.12
C ASN A 127 -9.46 -7.77 34.83
N SER A 128 -8.73 -7.93 33.73
CA SER A 128 -9.18 -7.54 32.39
C SER A 128 -9.69 -8.75 31.62
N TYR A 129 -10.68 -8.50 30.78
CA TYR A 129 -11.15 -9.40 29.75
C TYR A 129 -10.27 -9.25 28.52
N TRP A 130 -10.05 -10.35 27.81
CA TRP A 130 -9.13 -10.37 26.67
C TRP A 130 -9.77 -10.98 25.44
N ILE A 131 -9.57 -10.28 24.32
CA ILE A 131 -9.83 -10.76 22.97
C ILE A 131 -8.52 -10.69 22.19
N THR A 132 -8.29 -11.66 21.33
CA THR A 132 -7.20 -11.59 20.36
C THR A 132 -7.72 -11.59 18.94
N LEU A 133 -7.04 -10.84 18.08
CA LEU A 133 -7.21 -10.89 16.63
C LEU A 133 -5.93 -11.44 16.04
N SER A 134 -6.04 -12.55 15.33
CA SER A 134 -4.88 -13.27 14.81
C SER A 134 -5.01 -13.55 13.32
N GLY A 135 -3.89 -13.51 12.61
CA GLY A 135 -3.80 -13.86 11.20
C GLY A 135 -2.47 -14.53 10.89
N SER A 136 -2.45 -15.36 9.86
CA SER A 136 -1.26 -16.06 9.39
C SER A 136 -1.06 -15.83 7.90
N GLN A 137 0.20 -15.70 7.49
CA GLN A 137 0.63 -15.45 6.11
C GLN A 137 0.09 -14.14 5.50
N ASN A 138 0.90 -13.51 4.64
CA ASN A 138 0.52 -12.28 3.92
C ASN A 138 -0.01 -11.15 4.83
N LEU A 139 0.56 -11.00 6.03
CA LEU A 139 0.17 -9.94 6.98
C LEU A 139 0.24 -8.53 6.37
N SER A 140 1.07 -8.32 5.35
CA SER A 140 1.16 -7.06 4.60
C SER A 140 -0.11 -6.71 3.81
N HIS A 141 -1.06 -7.64 3.66
CA HIS A 141 -2.35 -7.37 3.02
C HIS A 141 -3.31 -6.64 3.95
N TYR A 142 -3.10 -6.69 5.27
CA TYR A 142 -3.89 -5.94 6.24
C TYR A 142 -3.36 -4.52 6.36
N SER A 143 -4.23 -3.62 6.79
CA SER A 143 -3.82 -2.24 7.04
C SER A 143 -3.09 -2.10 8.36
N THR A 144 -2.11 -1.21 8.41
CA THR A 144 -1.38 -0.90 9.65
C THR A 144 -2.32 -0.22 10.65
N ILE A 145 -2.36 -0.71 11.89
CA ILE A 145 -3.14 -0.11 12.97
C ILE A 145 -2.46 1.17 13.45
N LYS A 146 -3.22 2.27 13.55
CA LYS A 146 -2.80 3.54 14.14
C LYS A 146 -3.26 3.67 15.60
N SER A 147 -4.52 3.35 15.84
CA SER A 147 -5.12 3.44 17.16
C SER A 147 -6.31 2.49 17.28
N LEU A 148 -6.67 2.19 18.53
CA LEU A 148 -7.81 1.37 18.89
C LEU A 148 -8.60 2.11 19.97
N GLY A 149 -9.93 2.06 19.88
CA GLY A 149 -10.83 2.61 20.88
C GLY A 149 -12.02 1.68 21.12
N PHE A 150 -12.72 1.90 22.24
CA PHE A 150 -13.97 1.22 22.58
C PHE A 150 -15.13 2.20 22.58
N ASP A 151 -16.35 1.68 22.64
CA ASP A 151 -17.60 2.45 22.78
C ASP A 151 -17.79 3.52 21.70
N ALA A 152 -17.28 3.23 20.51
CA ALA A 152 -17.34 4.12 19.37
C ALA A 152 -18.60 3.89 18.53
N ILE A 153 -19.11 4.98 17.97
CA ILE A 153 -20.24 4.98 17.04
C ILE A 153 -19.92 5.88 15.84
N SER A 154 -20.51 5.55 14.69
CA SER A 154 -20.46 6.42 13.51
C SER A 154 -21.58 7.46 13.57
N LEU A 155 -21.25 8.72 13.32
CA LEU A 155 -22.20 9.82 13.29
C LEU A 155 -22.33 10.37 11.87
N ARG A 156 -23.56 10.76 11.50
CA ARG A 156 -23.86 11.46 10.25
C ARG A 156 -24.61 12.75 10.58
N SER A 157 -24.26 13.85 9.89
CA SER A 157 -25.04 15.09 10.01
C SER A 157 -26.45 14.90 9.45
N LEU A 158 -27.45 15.41 10.17
CA LEU A 158 -28.87 15.33 9.81
C LEU A 158 -29.38 16.62 9.14
N SER A 159 -28.72 17.76 9.35
CA SER A 159 -29.14 19.07 8.86
C SER A 159 -28.24 19.56 7.72
N ASP A 160 -28.85 20.08 6.66
CA ASP A 160 -28.13 20.67 5.54
C ASP A 160 -27.43 21.98 5.93
N ASP A 161 -27.94 22.71 6.93
CA ASP A 161 -27.34 23.98 7.41
C ASP A 161 -25.96 23.79 8.07
N THR A 162 -25.69 22.61 8.63
CA THR A 162 -24.39 22.26 9.24
C THR A 162 -23.55 21.38 8.33
N LYS A 163 -23.97 21.21 7.07
CA LYS A 163 -23.26 20.38 6.11
C LYS A 163 -21.92 21.02 5.79
N LEU A 164 -20.86 20.26 6.02
CA LEU A 164 -19.52 20.67 5.64
C LEU A 164 -19.44 20.81 4.11
N SER A 165 -18.80 21.89 3.66
CA SER A 165 -18.60 22.13 2.24
C SER A 165 -17.11 22.16 1.88
N LYS A 166 -16.73 21.51 0.77
CA LYS A 166 -15.37 21.57 0.21
C LYS A 166 -15.08 22.94 -0.40
N ASN A 167 -16.09 23.56 -1.03
CA ASN A 167 -16.00 24.79 -1.82
C ASN A 167 -16.61 26.04 -1.14
N GLY A 168 -17.27 25.90 0.02
CA GLY A 168 -18.05 26.95 0.68
C GLY A 168 -17.34 27.65 1.85
N GLY A 169 -17.31 28.99 1.80
CA GLY A 169 -16.75 29.87 2.83
C GLY A 169 -17.45 29.86 4.19
N LEU A 170 -16.79 30.50 5.17
CA LEU A 170 -16.87 30.49 6.65
C LEU A 170 -15.98 29.45 7.35
N LEU A 171 -15.79 28.24 6.80
CA LEU A 171 -14.84 27.26 7.32
C LEU A 171 -13.72 27.04 6.30
N LYS A 172 -12.54 27.63 6.53
CA LYS A 172 -11.35 27.55 5.66
C LYS A 172 -10.75 26.13 5.51
N ASN A 173 -11.38 25.09 6.06
CA ASN A 173 -10.79 23.76 6.24
C ASN A 173 -11.22 22.73 5.17
N GLY A 174 -11.70 23.17 4.00
CA GLY A 174 -11.96 22.27 2.86
C GLY A 174 -12.95 21.14 3.16
N GLY A 175 -14.00 21.42 3.93
CA GLY A 175 -15.02 20.44 4.28
C GLY A 175 -14.63 19.48 5.41
N ILE A 176 -13.65 19.83 6.25
CA ILE A 176 -13.23 19.06 7.43
C ILE A 176 -13.54 19.83 8.72
N SER A 177 -14.05 19.14 9.75
CA SER A 177 -14.27 19.69 11.09
C SER A 177 -13.77 18.76 12.19
N ASN A 178 -13.04 19.32 13.15
CA ASN A 178 -12.59 18.65 14.38
C ASN A 178 -13.53 18.93 15.57
N SER A 179 -14.69 19.52 15.31
CA SER A 179 -15.70 19.79 16.32
C SER A 179 -17.07 19.32 15.87
N TRP A 180 -17.85 18.85 16.85
CA TRP A 180 -19.25 18.51 16.69
C TRP A 180 -20.01 18.85 17.98
N LYS A 181 -21.33 18.95 17.88
CA LYS A 181 -22.21 19.21 19.01
C LYS A 181 -23.48 18.37 18.87
N ALA A 182 -23.87 17.70 19.94
CA ALA A 182 -25.17 17.03 19.99
C ALA A 182 -26.30 18.07 19.93
N LEU A 183 -27.38 17.78 19.21
CA LEU A 183 -28.55 18.67 19.13
C LEU A 183 -29.30 18.77 20.47
N LYS A 184 -29.19 17.73 21.30
CA LYS A 184 -29.76 17.64 22.65
C LYS A 184 -28.71 17.00 23.56
N ASP A 185 -28.68 17.43 24.81
CA ASP A 185 -27.86 16.78 25.82
C ASP A 185 -28.35 15.35 26.01
N ILE A 186 -27.40 14.41 26.00
CA ILE A 186 -27.69 12.99 26.20
C ILE A 186 -27.40 12.69 27.67
N ASN A 187 -28.47 12.45 28.44
CA ASN A 187 -28.34 12.09 29.84
C ASN A 187 -27.47 10.83 29.99
N GLU A 188 -26.75 10.72 31.11
CA GLU A 188 -25.88 9.58 31.47
C GLU A 188 -24.55 9.47 30.68
N ILE A 189 -24.29 10.35 29.71
CA ILE A 189 -22.97 10.45 29.05
C ILE A 189 -22.12 11.50 29.77
N ASN A 190 -20.96 11.07 30.29
CA ASN A 190 -20.03 11.97 31.00
C ASN A 190 -19.27 12.89 30.04
N SER A 191 -18.75 12.34 28.94
CA SER A 191 -18.03 13.07 27.91
C SER A 191 -18.03 12.29 26.61
N TYR A 192 -17.71 12.97 25.52
CA TYR A 192 -17.51 12.36 24.22
C TYR A 192 -16.25 12.95 23.57
N GLU A 193 -15.53 12.12 22.84
CA GLU A 193 -14.31 12.51 22.12
C GLU A 193 -14.47 12.18 20.64
N GLN A 194 -14.06 13.12 19.78
CA GLN A 194 -14.09 12.91 18.34
C GLN A 194 -12.80 12.21 17.89
N SER A 195 -12.86 10.91 17.60
CA SER A 195 -11.68 10.15 17.16
C SER A 195 -11.22 10.49 15.74
N GLN A 196 -12.13 10.93 14.85
CA GLN A 196 -11.80 11.34 13.47
C GLN A 196 -12.47 12.66 13.12
N PRO A 197 -11.77 13.53 12.36
CA PRO A 197 -12.40 14.70 11.77
C PRO A 197 -13.64 14.30 10.99
N ALA A 198 -14.73 15.05 11.18
CA ALA A 198 -15.88 14.97 10.32
C ALA A 198 -15.46 15.50 8.95
N PHE A 199 -15.89 14.84 7.89
CA PHE A 199 -15.54 15.23 6.53
C PHE A 199 -16.79 15.23 5.65
N SER A 200 -16.83 16.15 4.69
CA SER A 200 -17.81 16.12 3.60
C SER A 200 -17.33 15.20 2.49
N SER A 201 -18.22 14.35 1.98
CA SER A 201 -17.92 13.51 0.83
C SER A 201 -17.93 14.32 -0.47
N GLN A 202 -18.97 15.13 -0.70
CA GLN A 202 -19.15 15.96 -1.89
C GLN A 202 -20.10 17.14 -1.63
N ASP A 203 -19.75 18.29 -2.20
CA ASP A 203 -20.66 19.43 -2.32
C ASP A 203 -21.79 19.15 -3.30
N GLY A 204 -22.81 20.00 -3.28
CA GLY A 204 -23.80 20.04 -4.36
C GLY A 204 -23.11 20.25 -5.71
N GLU A 205 -23.56 19.51 -6.71
CA GLU A 205 -23.03 19.58 -8.08
C GLU A 205 -23.25 20.99 -8.67
N THR A 206 -22.21 21.59 -9.24
CA THR A 206 -22.35 22.85 -9.98
C THR A 206 -23.13 22.63 -11.28
N VAL A 207 -23.68 23.70 -11.86
CA VAL A 207 -24.37 23.64 -13.16
C VAL A 207 -23.44 23.09 -14.26
N GLN A 208 -22.15 23.41 -14.22
CA GLN A 208 -21.17 22.89 -15.18
C GLN A 208 -20.94 21.40 -15.01
N GLN A 209 -20.70 20.94 -13.78
CA GLN A 209 -20.56 19.50 -13.47
C GLN A 209 -21.82 18.74 -13.89
N THR A 210 -23.01 19.27 -13.59
CA THR A 210 -24.30 18.67 -13.97
C THR A 210 -24.41 18.46 -15.48
N ARG A 211 -24.00 19.46 -16.27
CA ARG A 211 -23.99 19.35 -17.73
C ARG A 211 -23.02 18.28 -18.22
N VAL A 212 -21.82 18.21 -17.62
CA VAL A 212 -20.84 17.17 -17.94
C VAL A 212 -21.42 15.80 -17.64
N ARG A 213 -21.90 15.57 -16.41
CA ARG A 213 -22.51 14.31 -15.98
C ARG A 213 -23.67 13.92 -16.88
N PHE A 214 -24.54 14.86 -17.25
CA PHE A 214 -25.66 14.60 -18.15
C PHE A 214 -25.20 14.16 -19.55
N HIS A 215 -24.23 14.86 -20.16
CA HIS A 215 -23.69 14.47 -21.46
C HIS A 215 -22.96 13.13 -21.41
N GLU A 216 -22.21 12.85 -20.33
CA GLU A 216 -21.55 11.57 -20.15
C GLU A 216 -22.60 10.46 -20.05
N ARG A 217 -23.62 10.65 -19.20
CA ARG A 217 -24.74 9.71 -19.00
C ARG A 217 -25.48 9.37 -20.28
N LEU A 218 -25.73 10.36 -21.15
CA LEU A 218 -26.37 10.14 -22.45
C LEU A 218 -25.50 9.31 -23.40
N ARG A 219 -24.17 9.45 -23.30
CA ARG A 219 -23.21 8.71 -24.13
C ARG A 219 -23.06 7.26 -23.69
N HIS A 220 -22.68 7.01 -22.43
CA HIS A 220 -22.44 5.65 -21.95
C HIS A 220 -23.73 4.92 -21.54
N LYS A 221 -24.86 5.62 -21.35
CA LYS A 221 -26.18 5.04 -21.02
C LYS A 221 -26.16 4.06 -19.85
N ASN A 222 -25.30 4.31 -18.86
CA ASN A 222 -25.05 3.41 -17.73
C ASN A 222 -24.62 1.98 -18.13
N ARG A 223 -23.80 1.85 -19.17
CA ARG A 223 -23.24 0.58 -19.62
C ARG A 223 -21.76 0.76 -19.87
N ALA A 224 -20.97 -0.20 -19.41
CA ALA A 224 -19.54 -0.25 -19.63
C ALA A 224 -19.27 -1.10 -20.88
N ILE A 225 -19.14 -0.45 -22.04
CA ILE A 225 -18.96 -1.11 -23.34
C ILE A 225 -17.59 -0.76 -23.91
N ASN A 226 -17.34 0.53 -24.12
CA ASN A 226 -16.08 1.04 -24.66
C ASN A 226 -15.14 1.48 -23.54
N VAL A 227 -13.85 1.58 -23.85
CA VAL A 227 -12.78 2.07 -22.96
C VAL A 227 -13.19 3.34 -22.20
N TRP A 228 -13.74 4.32 -22.92
CA TRP A 228 -14.18 5.59 -22.34
C TRP A 228 -15.33 5.42 -21.34
N ASP A 229 -16.26 4.49 -21.59
CA ASP A 229 -17.40 4.25 -20.71
C ASP A 229 -16.93 3.70 -19.35
N TYR A 230 -15.97 2.76 -19.37
CA TYR A 230 -15.34 2.25 -18.15
C TYR A 230 -14.66 3.37 -17.36
N GLU A 231 -13.85 4.18 -18.03
CA GLU A 231 -13.10 5.26 -17.38
C GLU A 231 -14.05 6.26 -16.71
N ARG A 232 -15.12 6.68 -17.40
CA ARG A 232 -16.06 7.68 -16.89
C ARG A 232 -17.01 7.17 -15.82
N LEU A 233 -17.55 5.96 -15.99
CA LEU A 233 -18.42 5.36 -14.96
C LEU A 233 -17.70 5.26 -13.61
N VAL A 234 -16.41 4.92 -13.62
CA VAL A 234 -15.62 4.82 -12.39
C VAL A 234 -15.27 6.21 -11.84
N LEU A 235 -14.88 7.17 -12.68
CA LEU A 235 -14.58 8.53 -12.21
C LEU A 235 -15.83 9.25 -11.66
N GLU A 236 -17.02 8.99 -12.21
CA GLU A 236 -18.29 9.56 -11.73
C GLU A 236 -18.62 9.04 -10.31
N GLU A 237 -18.49 7.73 -10.09
CA GLU A 237 -18.88 7.06 -8.83
C GLU A 237 -17.80 7.19 -7.73
N PHE A 238 -16.52 7.27 -8.10
CA PHE A 238 -15.39 7.25 -7.16
C PHE A 238 -14.58 8.56 -7.22
N PRO A 239 -15.06 9.65 -6.58
CA PRO A 239 -14.44 10.98 -6.64
C PRO A 239 -13.04 11.06 -6.01
N GLN A 240 -12.67 10.10 -5.16
CA GLN A 240 -11.33 9.99 -4.59
C GLN A 240 -10.26 9.54 -5.60
N LEU A 241 -10.62 9.28 -6.86
CA LEU A 241 -9.71 8.90 -7.92
C LEU A 241 -9.38 10.10 -8.79
N TYR A 242 -8.09 10.24 -9.11
CA TYR A 242 -7.61 11.26 -10.04
C TYR A 242 -7.69 10.79 -11.49
N LEU A 243 -7.31 9.54 -11.74
CA LEU A 243 -7.25 8.97 -13.09
C LEU A 243 -7.71 7.52 -13.08
N VAL A 244 -8.51 7.17 -14.07
CA VAL A 244 -8.86 5.78 -14.40
C VAL A 244 -8.43 5.53 -15.83
N LYS A 245 -7.69 4.45 -16.06
CA LYS A 245 -7.29 4.00 -17.38
C LYS A 245 -7.79 2.60 -17.66
N CYS A 246 -8.50 2.44 -18.77
CA CYS A 246 -8.97 1.15 -19.23
C CYS A 246 -8.07 0.65 -20.38
N PHE A 247 -7.52 -0.55 -20.23
CA PHE A 247 -6.71 -1.24 -21.21
C PHE A 247 -7.52 -2.41 -21.79
N PRO A 248 -8.01 -2.29 -23.04
CA PRO A 248 -8.76 -3.35 -23.68
C PRO A 248 -7.84 -4.52 -24.06
N ALA A 249 -8.41 -5.72 -24.14
CA ALA A 249 -7.70 -6.95 -24.50
C ALA A 249 -6.37 -7.13 -23.74
N THR A 250 -6.37 -6.82 -22.44
CA THR A 250 -5.16 -6.78 -21.61
C THR A 250 -5.39 -7.51 -20.30
N SER A 251 -4.37 -8.25 -19.85
CA SER A 251 -4.35 -8.95 -18.56
C SER A 251 -3.10 -8.53 -17.80
N SER A 252 -3.19 -8.40 -16.48
CA SER A 252 -1.98 -8.13 -15.67
C SER A 252 -1.02 -9.32 -15.61
N ARG A 253 -1.48 -10.52 -16.00
CA ARG A 253 -0.70 -11.77 -15.94
C ARG A 253 0.17 -12.01 -17.18
N GLN A 254 -0.11 -11.32 -18.28
CA GLN A 254 0.60 -11.49 -19.55
C GLN A 254 0.63 -10.20 -20.37
N LEU A 255 1.74 -9.95 -21.05
CA LEU A 255 1.90 -8.80 -21.96
C LEU A 255 1.30 -9.01 -23.35
N ARG A 256 0.98 -10.25 -23.73
CA ARG A 256 0.33 -10.53 -25.01
C ARG A 256 -1.13 -10.11 -24.95
N PRO A 257 -1.71 -9.63 -26.08
CA PRO A 257 -3.14 -9.35 -26.16
C PRO A 257 -3.97 -10.52 -25.61
N ALA A 258 -4.92 -10.20 -24.73
CA ALA A 258 -5.82 -11.11 -24.05
C ALA A 258 -7.27 -10.75 -24.44
N PRO A 259 -7.78 -11.17 -25.61
CA PRO A 259 -9.15 -10.89 -26.03
C PRO A 259 -10.17 -11.34 -24.99
N GLY A 260 -11.23 -10.55 -24.80
CA GLY A 260 -12.25 -10.79 -23.78
C GLY A 260 -11.81 -10.44 -22.34
N GLN A 261 -10.61 -9.90 -22.15
CA GLN A 261 -10.14 -9.37 -20.88
C GLN A 261 -9.97 -7.84 -20.93
N VAL A 262 -10.32 -7.18 -19.83
CA VAL A 262 -10.18 -5.74 -19.64
C VAL A 262 -9.40 -5.48 -18.36
N LEU A 263 -8.30 -4.73 -18.45
CA LEU A 263 -7.55 -4.28 -17.28
C LEU A 263 -7.89 -2.81 -17.00
N ILE A 264 -8.36 -2.53 -15.79
CA ILE A 264 -8.69 -1.19 -15.33
C ILE A 264 -7.65 -0.82 -14.27
N VAL A 265 -6.95 0.29 -14.49
CA VAL A 265 -5.94 0.80 -13.58
C VAL A 265 -6.38 2.14 -13.03
N VAL A 266 -6.38 2.25 -11.71
CA VAL A 266 -6.89 3.42 -10.99
C VAL A 266 -5.79 4.11 -10.20
N VAL A 267 -5.77 5.44 -10.25
CA VAL A 267 -4.80 6.31 -9.58
C VAL A 267 -5.57 7.20 -8.61
N PRO A 268 -5.19 7.23 -7.32
CA PRO A 268 -5.90 8.05 -6.34
C PRO A 268 -5.66 9.54 -6.57
N GLU A 269 -6.60 10.37 -6.12
CA GLU A 269 -6.35 11.78 -5.87
C GLU A 269 -5.40 11.92 -4.68
N VAL A 270 -4.29 12.62 -4.89
CA VAL A 270 -3.22 12.78 -3.91
C VAL A 270 -3.28 14.21 -3.37
N PRO A 271 -3.41 14.41 -2.05
CA PRO A 271 -3.38 15.75 -1.47
C PRO A 271 -1.98 16.36 -1.60
N ASP A 272 -1.90 17.67 -1.81
CA ASP A 272 -0.65 18.41 -1.85
C ASP A 272 0.11 18.25 -0.51
N GLY A 273 1.40 17.84 -0.55
CA GLY A 273 2.22 17.60 0.64
C GLY A 273 3.70 17.38 0.34
N GLU A 274 4.57 17.54 1.35
CA GLU A 274 6.05 17.57 1.15
C GLU A 274 6.65 16.24 0.65
N GLU A 275 6.11 15.08 1.05
CA GLU A 275 6.60 13.75 0.62
C GLU A 275 5.89 13.18 -0.61
N MET A 276 5.00 13.98 -1.23
CA MET A 276 4.21 13.58 -2.39
C MET A 276 5.10 13.10 -3.53
N TYR A 277 6.17 13.83 -3.84
CA TYR A 277 6.90 13.63 -5.09
C TYR A 277 7.65 12.29 -5.20
N ASN A 278 8.06 11.72 -4.06
CA ASN A 278 8.94 10.56 -3.99
C ASN A 278 8.22 9.28 -3.52
N THR A 279 6.89 9.30 -3.46
CA THR A 279 6.09 8.18 -2.98
C THR A 279 5.03 7.77 -4.00
N GLY A 280 4.96 6.49 -4.31
CA GLY A 280 3.86 5.94 -5.11
C GLY A 280 2.58 5.88 -4.29
N HIS A 281 1.50 6.46 -4.78
CA HIS A 281 0.20 6.45 -4.11
C HIS A 281 -0.70 5.35 -4.68
N LEU A 282 -1.26 4.53 -3.81
CA LEU A 282 -2.04 3.36 -4.19
C LEU A 282 -3.44 3.48 -3.59
N VAL A 283 -4.42 2.96 -4.32
CA VAL A 283 -5.79 2.79 -3.84
C VAL A 283 -5.86 1.53 -2.98
N ASN A 284 -6.57 1.62 -1.87
CA ASN A 284 -6.80 0.49 -0.98
C ASN A 284 -7.64 -0.62 -1.65
N THR A 285 -7.35 -1.86 -1.28
CA THR A 285 -8.00 -3.09 -1.76
C THR A 285 -9.52 -3.04 -1.64
N VAL A 286 -10.07 -2.46 -0.58
CA VAL A 286 -11.52 -2.30 -0.38
C VAL A 286 -12.13 -1.47 -1.50
N VAL A 287 -11.51 -0.34 -1.84
CA VAL A 287 -11.99 0.52 -2.94
C VAL A 287 -11.84 -0.18 -4.28
N LEU A 288 -10.73 -0.90 -4.50
CA LEU A 288 -10.57 -1.73 -5.71
C LEU A 288 -11.69 -2.76 -5.85
N GLN A 289 -12.14 -3.35 -4.74
CA GLN A 289 -13.24 -4.31 -4.72
C GLN A 289 -14.58 -3.63 -4.97
N GLN A 290 -14.84 -2.47 -4.36
CA GLN A 290 -16.04 -1.66 -4.63
C GLN A 290 -16.16 -1.29 -6.11
N ILE A 291 -15.06 -0.88 -6.75
CA ILE A 291 -15.04 -0.59 -8.19
C ILE A 291 -15.39 -1.83 -9.01
N ARG A 292 -14.89 -3.02 -8.62
CA ARG A 292 -15.25 -4.27 -9.28
C ARG A 292 -16.73 -4.57 -9.15
N ASP A 293 -17.27 -4.48 -7.93
CA ASP A 293 -18.67 -4.80 -7.67
C ASP A 293 -19.61 -3.81 -8.35
N TYR A 294 -19.23 -2.54 -8.45
CA TYR A 294 -19.94 -1.51 -9.18
C TYR A 294 -19.97 -1.75 -10.70
N LEU A 295 -18.83 -2.11 -11.30
CA LEU A 295 -18.76 -2.35 -12.75
C LEU A 295 -19.37 -3.67 -13.18
N LYS A 296 -19.32 -4.70 -12.34
CA LYS A 296 -19.81 -6.06 -12.65
C LYS A 296 -21.21 -6.09 -13.28
N PRO A 297 -22.24 -5.42 -12.74
CA PRO A 297 -23.58 -5.39 -13.35
C PRO A 297 -23.69 -4.51 -14.60
N LEU A 298 -22.71 -3.63 -14.87
CA LEU A 298 -22.75 -2.67 -15.98
C LEU A 298 -22.09 -3.19 -17.26
N MET A 299 -21.30 -4.26 -17.17
CA MET A 299 -20.59 -4.85 -18.31
C MET A 299 -21.37 -5.97 -18.99
N ALA A 300 -20.89 -6.37 -20.17
CA ALA A 300 -21.35 -7.58 -20.85
C ALA A 300 -20.91 -8.86 -20.10
N SER A 301 -21.81 -9.85 -20.03
CA SER A 301 -21.65 -11.10 -19.27
C SER A 301 -20.45 -11.98 -19.67
N GLY A 302 -19.83 -11.75 -20.84
CA GLY A 302 -18.69 -12.52 -21.34
C GLY A 302 -17.32 -11.90 -21.07
N VAL A 303 -17.27 -10.66 -20.56
CA VAL A 303 -16.02 -9.92 -20.35
C VAL A 303 -15.45 -10.25 -18.98
N LYS A 304 -14.20 -10.73 -18.95
CA LYS A 304 -13.41 -10.82 -17.72
C LYS A 304 -12.72 -9.49 -17.51
N PHE A 305 -12.62 -9.03 -16.28
CA PHE A 305 -11.93 -7.77 -16.00
C PHE A 305 -11.20 -7.82 -14.67
N GLU A 306 -10.17 -7.00 -14.59
CA GLU A 306 -9.33 -6.83 -13.41
C GLU A 306 -9.25 -5.34 -13.08
N VAL A 307 -9.44 -4.97 -11.81
CA VAL A 307 -9.18 -3.61 -11.31
C VAL A 307 -7.91 -3.66 -10.46
N ARG A 308 -6.93 -2.79 -10.75
CA ARG A 308 -5.61 -2.77 -10.11
C ARG A 308 -5.09 -1.36 -9.88
N ASN A 309 -4.14 -1.25 -8.96
CA ASN A 309 -3.28 -0.08 -8.86
C ASN A 309 -2.24 -0.04 -10.00
N PRO A 310 -1.69 1.14 -10.33
CA PRO A 310 -0.55 1.27 -11.22
C PRO A 310 0.68 0.57 -10.63
N VAL A 311 1.61 0.20 -11.50
CA VAL A 311 2.95 -0.21 -11.08
C VAL A 311 3.85 1.02 -11.15
N TYR A 312 4.61 1.29 -10.10
CA TYR A 312 5.58 2.38 -10.11
C TYR A 312 6.95 1.86 -10.57
N GLU A 313 7.59 2.57 -11.51
CA GLU A 313 8.96 2.32 -11.93
C GLU A 313 9.86 3.42 -11.39
N ASP A 314 10.89 3.03 -10.62
CA ASP A 314 11.77 3.97 -9.96
C ASP A 314 12.85 4.45 -10.93
N ILE A 315 12.92 5.75 -11.16
CA ILE A 315 13.89 6.39 -12.03
C ILE A 315 14.92 7.17 -11.20
N GLN A 316 16.20 6.83 -11.40
CA GLN A 316 17.34 7.57 -10.88
C GLN A 316 18.04 8.31 -12.02
N LEU A 317 17.96 9.63 -11.99
CA LEU A 317 18.83 10.49 -12.79
C LEU A 317 20.26 10.47 -12.23
N ARG A 318 21.24 10.38 -13.12
CA ARG A 318 22.64 10.65 -12.83
C ARG A 318 23.17 11.75 -13.73
N CYS A 319 23.88 12.70 -13.17
CA CYS A 319 24.57 13.74 -13.94
C CYS A 319 25.71 14.34 -13.13
N GLY A 320 26.66 14.96 -13.84
CA GLY A 320 27.50 15.98 -13.25
C GLY A 320 26.86 17.35 -13.44
N VAL A 321 27.00 18.25 -12.46
CA VAL A 321 26.49 19.62 -12.54
C VAL A 321 27.58 20.63 -12.19
N LYS A 322 27.59 21.75 -12.90
CA LYS A 322 28.31 22.97 -12.54
C LYS A 322 27.29 24.02 -12.09
N PHE A 323 27.46 24.51 -10.86
CA PHE A 323 26.59 25.56 -10.31
C PHE A 323 27.17 26.94 -10.53
N THR A 324 26.30 27.95 -10.56
CA THR A 324 26.73 29.35 -10.57
C THR A 324 27.49 29.69 -9.28
N LYS A 325 28.56 30.50 -9.38
CA LYS A 325 29.56 30.75 -8.30
C LYS A 325 29.00 31.45 -7.04
N SER A 326 27.71 31.76 -6.98
CA SER A 326 27.10 32.66 -5.99
C SER A 326 26.57 32.00 -4.71
N HIS A 327 26.50 30.66 -4.63
CA HIS A 327 25.76 29.98 -3.56
C HIS A 327 26.49 28.76 -2.95
N ASN A 328 26.03 28.32 -1.77
CA ASN A 328 26.57 27.14 -1.09
C ASN A 328 26.26 25.85 -1.90
N PRO A 329 27.28 25.10 -2.35
CA PRO A 329 27.11 23.95 -3.22
C PRO A 329 26.26 22.82 -2.61
N GLY A 330 26.32 22.63 -1.29
CA GLY A 330 25.53 21.60 -0.60
C GLY A 330 24.03 21.92 -0.58
N GLN A 331 23.67 23.21 -0.49
CA GLN A 331 22.27 23.65 -0.57
C GLN A 331 21.73 23.54 -1.99
N LEU A 332 22.53 23.94 -2.99
CA LEU A 332 22.18 23.80 -4.40
C LEU A 332 22.00 22.34 -4.81
N LEU A 333 22.83 21.43 -4.29
CA LEU A 333 22.68 20.00 -4.57
C LEU A 333 21.36 19.45 -4.01
N LYS A 334 20.97 19.85 -2.80
CA LYS A 334 19.65 19.49 -2.23
C LYS A 334 18.50 20.07 -3.03
N ARG A 335 18.63 21.33 -3.46
CA ARG A 335 17.64 22.00 -4.31
C ARG A 335 17.51 21.29 -5.66
N LEU A 336 18.62 21.00 -6.34
CA LEU A 336 18.63 20.28 -7.60
C LEU A 336 18.02 18.89 -7.49
N ASN A 337 18.34 18.15 -6.42
CA ASN A 337 17.71 16.84 -6.19
C ASN A 337 16.18 16.96 -6.10
N ARG A 338 15.67 17.98 -5.39
CA ARG A 338 14.23 18.24 -5.30
C ARG A 338 13.66 18.64 -6.65
N ASP A 339 14.30 19.55 -7.38
CA ASP A 339 13.80 20.04 -8.67
C ASP A 339 13.77 18.91 -9.72
N ILE A 340 14.75 17.99 -9.70
CA ILE A 340 14.72 16.76 -10.52
C ILE A 340 13.56 15.85 -10.09
N SER A 341 13.38 15.63 -8.78
CA SER A 341 12.28 14.81 -8.26
C SER A 341 10.92 15.40 -8.65
N GLU A 342 10.74 16.71 -8.54
CA GLU A 342 9.53 17.42 -8.97
C GLU A 342 9.30 17.31 -10.47
N CYS A 343 10.35 17.40 -11.30
CA CYS A 343 10.23 17.22 -12.74
C CYS A 343 9.75 15.81 -13.11
N LEU A 344 10.36 14.78 -12.52
CA LEU A 344 10.05 13.37 -12.80
C LEU A 344 8.74 12.90 -12.15
N SER A 345 8.31 13.52 -11.05
CA SER A 345 7.18 13.03 -10.29
C SER A 345 5.87 13.09 -11.09
N PRO A 346 5.05 12.03 -11.09
CA PRO A 346 3.75 12.05 -11.75
C PRO A 346 2.75 12.96 -11.02
N TRP A 347 3.06 13.33 -9.79
CA TRP A 347 2.23 14.15 -8.92
C TRP A 347 2.51 15.65 -9.06
N SER A 348 3.61 16.00 -9.73
CA SER A 348 3.95 17.39 -9.97
C SER A 348 3.03 18.01 -11.01
N LYS A 349 2.54 19.22 -10.70
CA LYS A 349 1.70 20.02 -11.63
C LYS A 349 2.49 20.51 -12.84
N THR A 350 3.81 20.67 -12.69
CA THR A 350 4.72 21.20 -13.73
C THR A 350 5.60 20.13 -14.38
N GLY A 351 5.64 18.92 -13.80
CA GLY A 351 6.46 17.81 -14.28
C GLY A 351 5.79 16.96 -15.38
N TYR A 352 6.24 15.70 -15.50
CA TYR A 352 5.71 14.73 -16.48
C TYR A 352 4.22 14.39 -16.27
N GLY A 353 3.70 14.60 -15.06
CA GLY A 353 2.31 14.32 -14.71
C GLY A 353 1.96 12.83 -14.73
N VAL A 354 0.73 12.49 -14.36
CA VAL A 354 0.24 11.11 -14.35
C VAL A 354 -0.04 10.64 -15.78
N LYS A 355 0.94 9.98 -16.41
CA LYS A 355 0.82 9.48 -17.78
C LYS A 355 1.25 8.01 -17.90
N PHE A 356 0.32 7.18 -18.34
CA PHE A 356 0.59 5.80 -18.75
C PHE A 356 1.29 5.73 -20.11
N GLY A 357 2.08 4.68 -20.33
CA GLY A 357 2.88 4.54 -21.55
C GLY A 357 3.89 5.68 -21.72
N TRP A 358 4.48 6.13 -20.61
CA TRP A 358 5.41 7.24 -20.59
C TRP A 358 6.69 6.93 -21.38
N LYS A 359 7.28 8.00 -21.91
CA LYS A 359 8.54 8.01 -22.64
C LYS A 359 9.31 9.25 -22.22
N ILE A 360 10.56 9.07 -21.82
CA ILE A 360 11.42 10.14 -21.31
C ILE A 360 12.65 10.19 -22.22
N GLN A 361 12.92 11.36 -22.78
CA GLN A 361 14.18 11.61 -23.47
C GLN A 361 15.14 12.29 -22.50
N ALA A 362 16.36 11.77 -22.42
CA ALA A 362 17.40 12.35 -21.58
C ALA A 362 17.65 13.84 -21.90
N LYS A 363 17.59 14.22 -23.18
CA LYS A 363 17.79 15.59 -23.67
C LYS A 363 16.71 16.57 -23.22
N ASP A 364 15.46 16.12 -23.12
CA ASP A 364 14.35 16.98 -22.68
C ASP A 364 14.54 17.35 -21.19
N LEU A 365 15.01 16.38 -20.38
CA LEU A 365 15.38 16.61 -18.98
C LEU A 365 16.62 17.49 -18.85
N GLU A 366 17.65 17.24 -19.68
CA GLU A 366 18.86 18.06 -19.71
C GLU A 366 18.53 19.54 -19.95
N SER A 367 17.72 19.83 -20.98
CA SER A 367 17.25 21.19 -21.26
C SER A 367 16.50 21.79 -20.08
N SER A 368 15.58 21.04 -19.48
CA SER A 368 14.78 21.52 -18.34
C SER A 368 15.63 21.88 -17.12
N LEU A 369 16.73 21.16 -16.91
CA LEU A 369 17.65 21.41 -15.80
C LEU A 369 18.63 22.56 -16.10
N LEU A 370 19.00 22.77 -17.38
CA LEU A 370 19.80 23.91 -17.81
C LEU A 370 19.04 25.25 -17.72
N ASP A 371 17.70 25.22 -17.79
CA ASP A 371 16.85 26.42 -17.62
C ASP A 371 16.80 26.92 -16.16
N LEU A 372 17.38 26.19 -15.20
CA LEU A 372 17.42 26.59 -13.80
C LEU A 372 18.47 27.69 -13.57
N ASP A 373 18.07 28.78 -12.91
CA ASP A 373 18.88 29.99 -12.69
C ASP A 373 20.21 29.78 -11.96
N TYR A 374 20.33 28.67 -11.22
CA TYR A 374 21.52 28.32 -10.44
C TYR A 374 22.39 27.25 -11.10
N VAL A 375 22.01 26.71 -12.25
CA VAL A 375 22.76 25.72 -13.01
C VAL A 375 23.50 26.40 -14.16
N GLU A 376 24.81 26.21 -14.23
CA GLU A 376 25.66 26.76 -15.31
C GLU A 376 25.84 25.74 -16.44
N ASP A 377 26.04 24.46 -16.09
CA ASP A 377 26.26 23.39 -17.06
C ASP A 377 25.91 22.01 -16.48
N ILE A 378 25.59 21.05 -17.36
CA ILE A 378 25.26 19.66 -17.02
C ILE A 378 26.00 18.74 -17.98
N ILE A 379 26.67 17.71 -17.44
CA ILE A 379 27.35 16.71 -18.28
C ILE A 379 26.99 15.28 -17.85
N GLY A 380 27.13 14.35 -18.79
CA GLY A 380 27.03 12.91 -18.52
C GLY A 380 25.66 12.46 -18.01
N LEU A 381 24.57 13.13 -18.44
CA LEU A 381 23.22 12.80 -18.00
C LEU A 381 22.82 11.38 -18.45
N SER A 382 22.35 10.58 -17.49
CA SER A 382 21.82 9.24 -17.73
C SER A 382 20.64 8.96 -16.80
N LEU A 383 19.74 8.10 -17.27
CA LEU A 383 18.54 7.68 -16.56
C LEU A 383 18.63 6.19 -16.29
N ILE A 384 18.49 5.83 -15.03
CA ILE A 384 18.45 4.44 -14.58
C ILE A 384 17.05 4.12 -14.16
N ASP A 385 16.51 3.09 -14.78
CA ASP A 385 15.24 2.50 -14.46
C ASP A 385 15.45 1.25 -13.61
N VAL A 386 14.89 1.28 -12.41
CA VAL A 386 14.86 0.16 -11.47
C VAL A 386 13.44 -0.38 -11.41
N PHE A 387 13.23 -1.51 -12.07
CA PHE A 387 11.93 -2.15 -12.14
C PHE A 387 11.89 -3.46 -11.33
N LYS A 388 10.86 -3.63 -10.50
CA LYS A 388 10.66 -4.85 -9.71
C LYS A 388 9.87 -5.88 -10.50
N VAL A 389 10.52 -6.98 -10.87
CA VAL A 389 9.89 -8.04 -11.69
C VAL A 389 9.21 -9.11 -10.84
N GLN A 390 9.77 -9.43 -9.67
CA GLN A 390 9.22 -10.46 -8.78
C GLN A 390 9.25 -9.98 -7.33
N ASP A 391 8.24 -10.36 -6.55
CA ASP A 391 8.13 -9.98 -5.15
C ASP A 391 8.72 -11.02 -4.18
N LYS A 392 8.63 -12.32 -4.51
CA LYS A 392 9.17 -13.41 -3.68
C LYS A 392 9.80 -14.51 -4.57
N PRO A 393 11.13 -14.74 -4.48
CA PRO A 393 12.12 -13.80 -3.93
C PRO A 393 12.06 -12.48 -4.71
N LYS A 394 12.43 -11.36 -4.06
CA LYS A 394 12.45 -10.06 -4.74
C LYS A 394 13.48 -10.10 -5.88
N LYS A 395 13.04 -9.87 -7.12
CA LYS A 395 13.90 -9.74 -8.30
C LYS A 395 13.67 -8.39 -8.95
N TYR A 396 14.76 -7.69 -9.26
CA TYR A 396 14.75 -6.38 -9.89
C TYR A 396 15.52 -6.44 -11.21
N THR A 397 15.11 -5.61 -12.16
CA THR A 397 15.84 -5.34 -13.40
C THR A 397 16.27 -3.90 -13.43
N LEU A 398 17.55 -3.68 -13.71
CA LEU A 398 18.12 -2.36 -13.91
C LEU A 398 18.34 -2.14 -15.41
N THR A 399 17.97 -0.95 -15.88
CA THR A 399 18.16 -0.51 -17.26
C THR A 399 18.74 0.90 -17.24
N ASP A 400 19.76 1.20 -18.04
CA ASP A 400 20.51 2.47 -17.99
C ASP A 400 20.62 3.09 -19.38
N SER A 401 20.16 4.34 -19.52
CA SER A 401 20.14 5.06 -20.80
C SER A 401 21.52 5.35 -21.37
N ALA A 402 22.58 5.29 -20.54
CA ALA A 402 23.96 5.36 -21.03
C ALA A 402 24.40 4.07 -21.74
N ASN A 403 23.70 2.94 -21.53
CA ASN A 403 24.07 1.64 -22.07
C ASN A 403 23.47 1.42 -23.47
N ASN A 404 24.21 1.85 -24.50
CA ASN A 404 23.83 1.69 -25.92
C ASN A 404 23.88 0.25 -26.45
N GLN A 405 24.06 -0.77 -25.60
CA GLN A 405 23.91 -2.16 -26.03
C GLN A 405 22.43 -2.47 -26.24
N LEU A 406 21.96 -2.29 -27.48
CA LEU A 406 20.72 -2.85 -27.98
C LEU A 406 20.66 -4.34 -27.63
N VAL A 407 19.90 -4.71 -26.61
CA VAL A 407 19.56 -6.12 -26.37
C VAL A 407 18.54 -6.52 -27.44
N LYS A 408 19.03 -6.78 -28.67
CA LYS A 408 18.26 -7.40 -29.75
C LYS A 408 18.04 -8.86 -29.38
N TYR A 409 16.86 -9.20 -28.85
CA TYR A 409 16.40 -10.58 -28.89
C TYR A 409 15.97 -10.90 -30.33
N PRO A 410 16.47 -11.97 -30.97
CA PRO A 410 16.06 -12.33 -32.31
C PRO A 410 14.58 -12.72 -32.31
N ALA A 411 13.83 -12.21 -33.29
CA ALA A 411 12.39 -12.38 -33.45
C ALA A 411 11.96 -13.81 -33.90
N SER A 412 12.82 -14.82 -33.75
CA SER A 412 12.67 -16.09 -34.50
C SER A 412 12.06 -17.28 -33.75
N ASP A 413 11.78 -17.22 -32.45
CA ASP A 413 11.24 -18.37 -31.70
C ASP A 413 9.84 -18.13 -31.11
N GLU A 414 8.89 -17.69 -31.94
CA GLU A 414 7.48 -17.58 -31.54
C GLU A 414 6.70 -18.91 -31.61
N SER A 415 7.27 -19.98 -32.16
CA SER A 415 6.50 -21.17 -32.56
C SER A 415 6.67 -22.45 -31.72
N ARG A 416 7.53 -22.50 -30.70
CA ARG A 416 7.63 -23.69 -29.81
C ARG A 416 8.02 -23.33 -28.37
N LEU A 417 7.06 -23.27 -27.45
CA LEU A 417 7.34 -23.34 -26.01
C LEU A 417 6.25 -24.11 -25.24
N PRO A 418 6.59 -25.16 -24.48
CA PRO A 418 5.67 -25.88 -23.61
C PRO A 418 5.29 -25.06 -22.37
N HIS A 419 4.08 -25.27 -21.88
CA HIS A 419 3.57 -24.67 -20.65
C HIS A 419 4.33 -25.25 -19.44
N GLN A 420 5.29 -24.51 -18.86
CA GLN A 420 5.61 -24.52 -17.42
C GLN A 420 6.78 -23.57 -17.09
N SER A 421 6.72 -23.04 -15.86
CA SER A 421 7.70 -22.21 -15.11
C SER A 421 7.85 -20.71 -15.49
N GLY A 422 7.76 -19.86 -14.45
CA GLY A 422 7.66 -18.40 -14.51
C GLY A 422 8.96 -17.63 -14.79
N GLU A 423 10.01 -18.29 -15.27
CA GLU A 423 11.31 -17.63 -15.54
C GLU A 423 11.34 -16.86 -16.87
N TYR A 424 10.46 -17.20 -17.82
CA TYR A 424 10.41 -16.56 -19.15
C TYR A 424 9.75 -15.17 -19.17
N GLN A 425 9.16 -14.70 -18.07
CA GLN A 425 8.53 -13.38 -18.02
C GLN A 425 9.56 -12.25 -17.90
N THR A 426 10.70 -12.48 -17.24
CA THR A 426 11.72 -11.45 -16.93
C THR A 426 12.39 -10.86 -18.19
N ASN A 427 12.68 -11.69 -19.20
CA ASN A 427 13.35 -11.25 -20.43
C ASN A 427 12.44 -10.43 -21.35
N LYS A 428 11.11 -10.62 -21.29
CA LYS A 428 10.15 -9.81 -22.08
C LYS A 428 10.03 -8.37 -21.58
N TYR A 429 10.14 -8.15 -20.26
CA TYR A 429 10.11 -6.79 -19.68
C TYR A 429 11.37 -5.96 -20.03
N ARG A 430 12.49 -6.63 -20.41
CA ARG A 430 13.74 -5.97 -20.82
C ARG A 430 13.79 -5.58 -22.29
N ALA A 431 13.13 -6.32 -23.18
CA ALA A 431 13.40 -6.28 -24.61
C ALA A 431 13.01 -4.96 -25.33
N ASN A 432 12.21 -4.09 -24.72
CA ASN A 432 11.67 -2.89 -25.37
C ASN A 432 11.90 -1.57 -24.61
N LYS A 433 12.79 -1.50 -23.61
CA LYS A 433 12.98 -0.27 -22.81
C LYS A 433 13.68 0.90 -23.52
N TYR A 434 14.23 0.67 -24.72
CA TYR A 434 14.81 1.72 -25.56
C TYR A 434 14.13 1.80 -26.92
N GLN A 435 13.71 3.02 -27.24
CA GLN A 435 13.28 3.38 -28.59
C GLN A 435 14.06 4.63 -29.04
N GLY A 436 15.30 4.42 -29.48
CA GLY A 436 16.31 5.48 -29.64
C GLY A 436 16.98 5.84 -28.32
N ASP A 437 17.27 7.13 -28.09
CA ASP A 437 17.84 7.69 -26.85
C ASP A 437 16.82 7.85 -25.70
N ALA A 438 15.64 7.24 -25.85
CA ALA A 438 14.51 7.44 -24.96
C ALA A 438 14.21 6.20 -24.12
N LEU A 439 14.05 6.42 -22.83
CA LEU A 439 13.60 5.42 -21.87
C LEU A 439 12.07 5.32 -21.93
N VAL A 440 11.54 4.10 -22.01
CA VAL A 440 10.09 3.84 -22.06
C VAL A 440 9.64 2.89 -20.97
N SER A 441 8.37 3.01 -20.59
CA SER A 441 7.72 2.15 -19.58
C SER A 441 7.88 0.65 -19.87
N ALA A 442 8.19 -0.16 -18.84
CA ALA A 442 8.18 -1.62 -18.93
C ALA A 442 6.77 -2.19 -19.12
N LEU A 443 5.79 -1.55 -18.49
CA LEU A 443 4.39 -1.95 -18.50
C LEU A 443 3.54 -0.80 -19.06
N PRO A 444 2.55 -1.07 -19.92
CA PRO A 444 1.64 -0.04 -20.40
C PRO A 444 0.90 0.70 -19.27
N TRP A 445 0.72 0.05 -18.12
CA TRP A 445 0.02 0.57 -16.95
C TRP A 445 0.96 0.96 -15.80
N SER A 446 2.24 1.24 -16.09
CA SER A 446 3.14 1.81 -15.10
C SER A 446 3.14 3.33 -15.10
N LEU A 447 3.52 3.89 -13.96
CA LEU A 447 3.82 5.30 -13.77
C LEU A 447 5.28 5.44 -13.35
N ILE A 448 5.90 6.52 -13.80
CA ILE A 448 7.24 6.90 -13.37
C ILE A 448 7.21 7.32 -11.90
N MET A 449 8.26 7.04 -11.13
CA MET A 449 8.52 7.63 -9.82
C MET A 449 9.99 8.02 -9.69
N PRO A 450 10.33 9.24 -9.22
CA PRO A 450 11.71 9.54 -8.85
C PRO A 450 12.13 8.74 -7.62
N VAL A 451 13.38 8.30 -7.61
CA VAL A 451 14.02 7.85 -6.37
C VAL A 451 14.21 9.02 -5.41
N LYS A 452 14.25 8.76 -4.10
CA LYS A 452 14.48 9.79 -3.08
C LYS A 452 15.78 10.59 -3.28
N GLN A 453 16.82 9.96 -3.84
CA GLN A 453 18.11 10.59 -4.06
C GLN A 453 18.69 10.24 -5.44
N HIS A 454 18.86 11.28 -6.26
CA HIS A 454 19.55 11.24 -7.54
C HIS A 454 21.07 11.24 -7.36
N HIS A 455 21.79 10.76 -8.37
CA HIS A 455 23.25 10.71 -8.34
C HIS A 455 23.84 11.94 -9.01
N ILE A 456 24.13 12.96 -8.22
CA ILE A 456 24.60 14.26 -8.69
C ILE A 456 26.05 14.44 -8.24
N GLU A 457 26.96 14.64 -9.20
CA GLU A 457 28.36 14.99 -8.93
C GLU A 457 28.59 16.47 -9.23
N ILE A 458 29.34 17.18 -8.37
CA ILE A 458 29.73 18.56 -8.63
C ILE A 458 31.02 18.55 -9.45
N ILE A 459 31.02 19.27 -10.57
CA ILE A 459 32.15 19.33 -11.51
C ILE A 459 32.93 20.63 -11.28
N ASN A 460 34.26 20.54 -11.28
CA ASN A 460 35.16 21.70 -11.27
C ASN A 460 35.73 21.97 -12.67
N GLU A 461 36.25 23.17 -12.92
CA GLU A 461 36.78 23.61 -14.23
C GLU A 461 37.81 22.63 -14.85
N GLU A 462 38.57 21.87 -14.05
CA GLU A 462 39.54 20.86 -14.54
C GLU A 462 38.91 19.56 -15.07
N THR A 463 37.63 19.30 -14.75
CA THR A 463 36.90 18.06 -15.09
C THR A 463 35.94 18.22 -16.28
N VAL A 464 35.91 19.39 -16.92
CA VAL A 464 34.96 19.79 -17.98
C VAL A 464 35.22 19.10 -19.33
N ASN A 465 36.23 18.23 -19.45
CA ASN A 465 36.45 17.45 -20.66
C ASN A 465 35.35 16.38 -20.85
N ASN A 466 34.25 16.81 -21.45
CA ASN A 466 33.26 16.07 -22.24
C ASN A 466 33.02 14.62 -21.75
N ARG A 467 32.63 14.46 -20.48
CA ARG A 467 32.23 13.14 -19.95
C ARG A 467 30.93 12.73 -20.63
N LYS A 468 31.04 11.91 -21.69
CA LYS A 468 29.91 11.15 -22.21
C LYS A 468 29.30 10.32 -21.07
N PRO A 469 27.97 10.12 -21.04
CA PRO A 469 27.35 9.26 -20.05
C PRO A 469 27.97 7.85 -20.13
N VAL A 470 28.42 7.32 -19.00
CA VAL A 470 29.06 6.01 -18.89
C VAL A 470 28.08 5.04 -18.23
N PRO A 471 27.89 3.81 -18.78
CA PRO A 471 27.04 2.81 -18.18
C PRO A 471 27.40 2.52 -16.73
N VAL A 472 26.38 2.34 -15.91
CA VAL A 472 26.50 2.00 -14.51
C VAL A 472 27.15 0.63 -14.32
N GLY A 473 28.31 0.61 -13.67
CA GLY A 473 28.93 -0.61 -13.14
C GLY A 473 28.70 -0.78 -11.64
N ILE A 474 28.64 -2.03 -11.16
CA ILE A 474 29.40 -2.49 -9.97
C ILE A 474 29.48 -1.49 -8.80
N ASN A 475 30.58 -0.75 -8.86
CA ASN A 475 31.12 0.11 -7.81
C ASN A 475 30.34 1.43 -7.61
N SER A 476 29.40 1.76 -8.51
CA SER A 476 28.63 3.01 -8.47
C SER A 476 27.19 2.82 -7.98
N LEU A 477 26.83 1.62 -7.53
CA LEU A 477 25.50 1.33 -7.00
C LEU A 477 25.49 1.47 -5.47
N ARG A 478 24.49 2.18 -4.94
CA ARG A 478 24.29 2.29 -3.49
C ARG A 478 23.32 1.22 -3.00
N ILE A 479 23.61 0.59 -1.87
CA ILE A 479 22.70 -0.35 -1.21
C ILE A 479 21.44 0.41 -0.75
N GLY A 480 20.27 -0.12 -1.04
CA GLY A 480 18.97 0.49 -0.76
C GLY A 480 18.47 1.49 -1.80
N GLY A 481 19.34 1.98 -2.70
CA GLY A 481 18.96 2.92 -3.78
C GLY A 481 19.14 2.38 -5.20
N THR A 482 20.21 1.63 -5.46
CA THR A 482 20.53 1.05 -6.79
C THR A 482 20.86 -0.44 -6.72
N PHE A 483 21.42 -0.91 -5.59
CA PHE A 483 21.57 -2.32 -5.24
C PHE A 483 20.60 -2.64 -4.11
N ILE A 484 19.82 -3.72 -4.19
CA ILE A 484 19.00 -4.20 -3.07
C ILE A 484 19.55 -5.57 -2.69
N ILE A 485 20.22 -5.64 -1.54
CA ILE A 485 20.65 -6.93 -0.97
C ILE A 485 19.36 -7.67 -0.58
N GLN A 486 19.18 -8.89 -1.09
CA GLN A 486 18.15 -9.78 -0.58
C GLN A 486 18.41 -9.89 0.92
N GLY A 487 17.47 -9.42 1.74
CA GLY A 487 17.49 -9.74 3.16
C GLY A 487 17.50 -11.26 3.24
N THR A 488 18.68 -11.81 3.49
CA THR A 488 18.87 -13.22 3.73
C THR A 488 17.99 -13.55 4.92
N GLU A 489 17.08 -14.49 4.71
CA GLU A 489 16.56 -15.33 5.79
C GLU A 489 17.73 -15.67 6.73
N SER A 490 17.44 -15.56 8.02
CA SER A 490 18.30 -15.94 9.13
C SER A 490 19.26 -17.06 8.75
N ILE A 491 20.56 -16.78 8.90
CA ILE A 491 21.65 -17.75 8.89
C ILE A 491 21.17 -19.01 9.63
N PRO A 492 21.14 -20.21 9.01
CA PRO A 492 21.00 -21.43 9.78
C PRO A 492 22.23 -21.55 10.67
N GLU A 493 22.01 -21.71 11.97
CA GLU A 493 23.06 -22.04 12.93
C GLU A 493 23.94 -23.14 12.36
N ARG A 494 25.24 -22.86 12.28
CA ARG A 494 26.25 -23.86 12.00
C ARG A 494 26.10 -25.00 13.02
N THR A 495 25.65 -26.14 12.55
CA THR A 495 25.94 -27.44 13.17
C THR A 495 27.46 -27.58 13.28
N LYS A 496 27.99 -27.38 14.48
CA LYS A 496 29.30 -27.89 14.88
C LYS A 496 29.09 -28.98 15.94
N ARG A 497 28.86 -30.19 15.45
CA ARG A 497 29.25 -31.45 16.09
C ARG A 497 29.70 -32.37 14.97
N ASP A 498 31.01 -32.50 14.79
CA ASP A 498 31.71 -33.78 15.02
C ASP A 498 33.19 -33.74 14.58
N ALA A 499 33.96 -34.65 15.23
CA ALA A 499 35.36 -35.06 15.07
C ALA A 499 36.44 -34.08 15.62
N ILE A 500 37.04 -34.31 16.80
CA ILE A 500 37.96 -35.38 17.25
C ILE A 500 39.38 -35.26 16.62
N SER A 501 40.39 -35.42 17.50
CA SER A 501 41.84 -35.64 17.32
C SER A 501 42.75 -34.42 17.10
N GLN A 502 43.28 -33.84 18.16
CA GLN A 502 44.60 -34.13 18.77
C GLN A 502 44.84 -33.22 19.98
#